data_AF-A0A844EGH5-F1
#
_entry.id   AF-A0A844EGH5-F1
#
_cell.length_a   1.000
_cell.length_b   1.000
_cell.length_c   1.000
_cell.angle_alpha   90.00
_cell.angle_beta   90.00
_cell.angle_gamma   90.00
#
_symmetry.space_group_name_H-M   'P 1'
#
loop_
_entity.id
_entity.type
_entity.pdbx_description
1 polymer ?
#
loop_
_entity_poly.entity_id
_entity_poly.type
_entity_poly.pdbx_seq_one_letter_code
_entity_poly.pdbx_strand_id
1 'polypeptide(L)' 'MRIVSGKYGGIRLNPVKSDKTRPTTDKVKESLVSMTGPYYHGGVFLDLFAGSGAVGIEAVSRGM' A
#
# COMPACT_ATOMS: atom_id res chain seq x y z
N MET A 1 -1.00 7.05 -7.84
CA MET A 1 -1.12 6.02 -6.79
C MET A 1 -2.54 6.03 -6.25
N ARG A 2 -3.11 4.85 -6.05
CA ARG A 2 -4.37 4.66 -5.33
C ARG A 2 -4.26 3.43 -4.45
N ILE A 3 -5.19 3.27 -3.53
CA ILE A 3 -5.40 2.00 -2.83
C ILE A 3 -6.01 1.02 -3.84
N VAL A 4 -5.42 -0.17 -3.99
CA VAL A 4 -5.79 -1.12 -5.06
C VAL A 4 -6.97 -1.99 -4.63
N SER A 5 -6.96 -2.50 -3.40
CA SER A 5 -7.97 -3.43 -2.90
C SER A 5 -8.30 -3.22 -1.43
N GLY A 6 -9.27 -3.98 -0.92
CA GLY A 6 -9.70 -3.89 0.47
C GLY A 6 -10.71 -2.78 0.73
N LYS A 7 -10.95 -2.51 2.02
CA LYS A 7 -12.00 -1.60 2.50
C LYS A 7 -11.91 -0.19 1.92
N TYR A 8 -10.69 0.26 1.64
CA TYR A 8 -10.40 1.60 1.13
C TYR A 8 -10.02 1.61 -0.36
N GLY A 9 -10.25 0.50 -1.07
CA GLY A 9 -9.93 0.36 -2.50
C GLY A 9 -10.51 1.50 -3.36
N GLY A 10 -9.71 1.98 -4.32
CA GLY A 10 -10.09 3.06 -5.23
C GLY A 10 -9.77 4.47 -4.73
N ILE A 11 -9.51 4.68 -3.43
CA ILE A 11 -9.12 5.98 -2.90
C ILE A 11 -7.77 6.40 -3.48
N ARG A 12 -7.70 7.62 -4.02
CA ARG A 12 -6.46 8.21 -4.55
C ARG A 12 -5.55 8.64 -3.41
N LEU A 13 -4.26 8.31 -3.53
CA LEU A 13 -3.23 8.72 -2.58
C LEU A 13 -2.40 9.86 -3.17
N ASN A 14 -2.13 10.86 -2.35
CA ASN A 14 -1.23 11.94 -2.72
C ASN A 14 0.22 11.46 -2.64
N PRO A 15 1.04 11.69 -3.67
CA PRO A 15 2.45 11.37 -3.62
C PRO A 15 3.19 12.33 -2.68
N VAL A 16 4.40 11.95 -2.26
CA VAL A 16 5.33 12.87 -1.60
C VAL A 16 5.74 13.94 -2.62
N LYS A 17 5.83 15.21 -2.20
CA LYS A 17 6.17 16.36 -3.07
C LYS A 17 7.62 16.37 -3.59
N SER A 18 8.34 15.25 -3.54
CA SER A 18 9.75 15.16 -3.89
C SER A 18 9.98 14.21 -5.06
N ASP A 19 10.74 14.67 -6.05
CA ASP A 19 11.14 13.84 -7.21
C ASP A 19 12.25 12.84 -6.88
N LYS A 20 12.77 12.84 -5.64
CA LYS A 20 13.78 11.88 -5.19
C LYS A 20 13.19 10.50 -4.90
N THR A 21 11.87 10.37 -4.82
CA THR A 21 11.22 9.10 -4.53
C THR A 21 10.82 8.38 -5.82
N ARG A 22 11.33 7.16 -6.04
CA ARG A 22 10.83 6.29 -7.10
C ARG A 22 9.40 5.84 -6.75
N PRO A 23 8.37 6.16 -7.57
CA PRO A 23 7.01 5.76 -7.26
C PRO A 23 6.84 4.24 -7.40
N THR A 24 6.24 3.61 -6.40
CA THR A 24 5.78 2.22 -6.50
C THR A 24 4.51 2.18 -7.34
N THR A 25 4.52 1.40 -8.42
CA THR A 25 3.34 1.26 -9.28
C THR A 25 2.25 0.45 -8.58
N ASP A 26 0.99 0.70 -8.94
CA ASP A 26 -0.15 -0.05 -8.39
C ASP A 26 0.05 -1.57 -8.56
N LYS A 27 0.59 -2.01 -9.72
CA LYS A 27 0.88 -3.41 -10.01
C LYS A 27 1.91 -4.03 -9.08
N VAL A 28 3.04 -3.35 -8.84
CA VAL A 28 4.10 -3.86 -7.95
C VAL A 28 3.58 -4.00 -6.51
N LYS A 29 2.83 -2.99 -6.06
CA LYS A 29 2.22 -3.00 -4.73
C LYS A 29 1.19 -4.11 -4.57
N GLU A 30 0.29 -4.27 -5.55
CA GLU A 30 -0.71 -5.33 -5.56
C GLU A 30 -0.06 -6.72 -5.50
N SER A 31 0.97 -6.95 -6.33
CA SER A 31 1.72 -8.21 -6.32
C SER A 31 2.37 -8.46 -4.95
N LEU A 32 3.04 -7.46 -4.36
CA LEU A 32 3.74 -7.61 -3.09
C LEU A 32 2.79 -8.00 -1.95
N VAL A 33 1.65 -7.30 -1.81
CA VAL A 33 0.71 -7.58 -0.72
C VAL A 33 -0.03 -8.88 -0.97
N SER A 34 -0.45 -9.16 -2.21
CA SER A 34 -1.16 -10.40 -2.54
C SER A 34 -0.30 -11.66 -2.37
N MET A 35 1.03 -11.54 -2.53
CA MET A 35 1.97 -12.63 -2.28
C MET A 35 2.06 -13.04 -0.80
N THR A 36 1.90 -12.10 0.14
CA THR A 36 1.96 -12.40 1.58
C THR A 36 0.58 -12.75 2.15
N GLY A 37 -0.49 -12.32 1.50
CA GLY A 37 -1.86 -12.69 1.79
C GLY A 37 -2.82 -11.69 1.14
N PRO A 38 -3.86 -12.13 0.40
CA PRO A 38 -4.76 -11.20 -0.28
C PRO A 38 -5.55 -10.32 0.70
N TYR A 39 -5.89 -10.87 1.88
CA TYR A 39 -6.57 -10.22 3.00
C TYR A 39 -6.04 -10.77 4.33
N TYR A 40 -6.19 -9.97 5.39
CA TYR A 40 -5.71 -10.29 6.73
C TYR A 40 -6.82 -10.11 7.76
N HIS A 41 -6.63 -10.68 8.96
CA HIS A 41 -7.55 -10.61 10.10
C HIS A 41 -6.89 -9.89 11.28
N GLY A 42 -6.38 -8.69 11.02
CA GLY A 42 -5.55 -7.89 11.91
C GLY A 42 -4.09 -8.33 11.92
N GLY A 43 -3.23 -7.53 12.56
CA GLY A 43 -1.83 -7.87 12.78
C GLY A 43 -0.98 -6.63 13.01
N VAL A 44 0.33 -6.79 12.82
CA VAL A 44 1.29 -5.69 12.81
C VAL A 44 2.02 -5.71 11.49
N PHE A 45 1.90 -4.61 10.73
CA PHE A 45 2.63 -4.39 9.50
C PHE A 45 3.65 -3.27 9.69
N LEU A 46 4.93 -3.55 9.42
CA LEU A 46 6.02 -2.58 9.56
C LEU A 46 6.54 -2.17 8.18
N ASP A 47 6.40 -0.89 7.86
CA ASP A 47 6.94 -0.28 6.64
C ASP A 47 8.10 0.66 6.99
N LEU A 48 9.33 0.12 6.96
CA LEU A 48 10.54 0.84 7.38
C LEU A 48 10.89 2.05 6.49
N PHE A 49 10.43 2.07 5.24
CA PHE A 49 10.73 3.11 4.26
C PHE A 49 9.45 3.54 3.54
N ALA A 50 8.43 3.87 4.32
CA ALA A 50 7.06 4.05 3.83
C ALA A 50 6.91 5.11 2.73
N GLY A 51 7.76 6.14 2.71
CA GLY A 51 7.66 7.24 1.74
C GLY A 51 6.28 7.90 1.78
N SER A 52 5.46 7.67 0.75
CA SER A 52 4.05 8.13 0.70
C SER A 52 3.07 7.29 1.55
N GLY A 53 3.55 6.20 2.17
CA GLY A 53 2.72 5.25 2.92
C GLY A 53 1.92 4.30 2.04
N ALA A 54 2.15 4.29 0.72
CA ALA A 54 1.29 3.58 -0.23
C ALA A 54 1.16 2.08 0.05
N VAL A 55 2.22 1.42 0.54
CA VAL A 55 2.22 -0.03 0.84
C VAL A 55 1.58 -0.29 2.20
N GLY A 56 1.99 0.40 3.26
CA GLY A 56 1.36 0.27 4.58
C GLY A 56 -0.15 0.54 4.57
N ILE A 57 -0.60 1.58 3.85
CA ILE A 57 -2.04 1.89 3.70
C ILE A 57 -2.78 0.78 2.96
N GLU A 58 -2.15 0.14 1.96
CA GLU A 58 -2.73 -1.00 1.25
C GLU A 58 -2.90 -2.21 2.18
N ALA A 59 -1.91 -2.47 3.03
CA ALA A 59 -1.95 -3.54 4.02
C ALA A 59 -3.12 -3.34 5.00
N VAL A 60 -3.28 -2.13 5.55
CA VAL A 60 -4.42 -1.77 6.43
C VAL A 60 -5.75 -1.88 5.68
N SER A 61 -5.81 -1.45 4.41
CA SER A 61 -7.03 -1.60 3.60
C SER A 61 -7.45 -3.06 3.44
N ARG A 62 -6.49 -3.98 3.38
CA ARG A 62 -6.70 -5.43 3.28
C ARG A 62 -6.87 -6.11 4.64
N GLY A 63 -6.93 -5.36 5.72
CA GLY A 63 -7.27 -5.86 7.05
C GLY A 63 -6.06 -6.18 7.94
N MET A 64 -4.86 -5.66 7.65
CA MET A 64 -3.79 -5.61 8.66
C MET A 64 -4.19 -4.74 9.84
#